data_AF-A0A2X1MT71-F1
#
_entry.id   AF-A0A2X1MT71-F1
#
_cell.length_a   1.000
_cell.length_b   1.000
_cell.length_c   1.000
_cell.angle_alpha   90.00
_cell.angle_beta   90.00
_cell.angle_gamma   90.00
#
_symmetry.space_group_name_H-M   'P 1'
#
loop_
_entity.id
_entity.type
_entity.pdbx_description
1 polymer ?
#
loop_
_entity_poly.entity_id
_entity_poly.type
_entity_poly.pdbx_seq_one_letter_code
_entity_poly.pdbx_strand_id
1 'polypeptide(L)'
;MNVLSFLCLDAYQSVQLPQPNLGVRTNALIDTPFLMKTAETIRLGTGIPQIFNDEVVVPAFLNRGVSLEDARDYSVVGCVELSIPGRTYGLHDIAMFNLLKVMEICLHENEGNAALTYEGLLEQIRAKISHYITLMVEGSNICDIGHRDWAPVPLLSSFISDCLEKGRDITDGGARYNFSGVQGIGIANLSDSLHALKGMVFDQQRLSFDELLSVLKANFATPEGEKVRARLINRFEKYGNDIDEVDNISAELLRHYCKEVEKYQNPRGGYFTPGSYTVSAHVPWDRWLARRQTVVLPENSWQTAACHLCWSGRTRANGGTEVSQ
;
A
#
# COMPACT_ATOMS: atom_id res chain seq x y z
N MET A 1 -14.88 -13.29 -24.13
CA MET A 1 -15.81 -13.43 -22.99
C MET A 1 -16.82 -14.53 -23.28
N ASN A 2 -17.41 -15.15 -22.26
CA ASN A 2 -18.38 -16.25 -22.43
C ASN A 2 -19.69 -15.97 -21.67
N VAL A 3 -20.70 -16.81 -21.86
CA VAL A 3 -22.04 -16.66 -21.26
C VAL A 3 -21.98 -16.58 -19.74
N LEU A 4 -21.14 -17.39 -19.09
CA LEU A 4 -21.01 -17.40 -17.64
C LEU A 4 -20.47 -16.05 -17.11
N SER A 5 -19.58 -15.40 -17.85
CA SER A 5 -19.07 -14.06 -17.48
C SER A 5 -20.22 -13.04 -17.31
N PHE A 6 -21.18 -13.02 -18.24
CA PHE A 6 -22.34 -12.14 -18.15
C PHE A 6 -23.27 -12.55 -17.00
N LEU A 7 -23.54 -13.84 -16.84
CA LEU A 7 -24.39 -14.36 -15.77
C LEU A 7 -23.84 -14.04 -14.38
N CYS A 8 -22.53 -14.02 -14.18
CA CYS A 8 -21.92 -13.59 -12.92
C CYS A 8 -22.25 -12.12 -12.59
N LEU A 9 -22.22 -11.23 -13.59
CA LEU A 9 -22.61 -9.83 -13.41
C LEU A 9 -24.12 -9.71 -13.16
N ASP A 10 -24.95 -10.44 -13.90
CA ASP A 10 -26.42 -10.46 -13.67
C ASP A 10 -26.79 -10.94 -12.27
N ALA A 11 -26.14 -12.01 -11.81
CA ALA A 11 -26.32 -12.54 -10.46
C ALA A 11 -25.94 -11.50 -9.40
N TYR A 12 -24.80 -10.82 -9.60
CA TYR A 12 -24.39 -9.76 -8.68
C TYR A 12 -25.37 -8.58 -8.69
N GLN A 13 -25.79 -8.10 -9.87
CA GLN A 13 -26.78 -7.01 -10.01
C GLN A 13 -28.10 -7.33 -9.29
N SER A 14 -28.46 -8.62 -9.24
CA SER A 14 -29.67 -9.09 -8.56
C SER A 14 -29.50 -9.20 -7.04
N VAL A 15 -28.34 -9.64 -6.56
CA VAL A 15 -28.11 -9.98 -5.14
C VAL A 15 -27.54 -8.80 -4.34
N GLN A 16 -26.60 -8.05 -4.90
CA GLN A 16 -25.95 -6.86 -4.31
C GLN A 16 -25.42 -7.03 -2.87
N LEU A 17 -25.05 -8.26 -2.50
CA LEU A 17 -24.36 -8.52 -1.24
C LEU A 17 -22.86 -8.25 -1.38
N PRO A 18 -22.16 -7.92 -0.27
CA PRO A 18 -20.71 -7.69 -0.29
C PRO A 18 -19.87 -8.91 -0.69
N GLN A 19 -20.46 -10.11 -0.69
CA GLN A 19 -19.79 -11.37 -1.02
C GLN A 19 -20.57 -12.10 -2.13
N PRO A 20 -19.88 -12.67 -3.13
CA PRO A 20 -18.42 -12.68 -3.31
C PRO A 20 -17.86 -11.31 -3.74
N ASN A 21 -16.58 -11.04 -3.42
CA ASN A 21 -15.87 -9.87 -3.94
C ASN A 21 -15.52 -10.11 -5.42
N LEU A 22 -16.33 -9.56 -6.33
CA LEU A 22 -16.20 -9.82 -7.77
C LEU A 22 -15.17 -8.89 -8.42
N GLY A 23 -14.26 -9.47 -9.18
CA GLY A 23 -13.28 -8.76 -10.00
C GLY A 23 -13.46 -9.06 -11.49
N VAL A 24 -13.26 -8.04 -12.33
CA VAL A 24 -13.22 -8.15 -13.79
C VAL A 24 -11.82 -7.82 -14.28
N ARG A 25 -11.25 -8.76 -15.03
CA ARG A 25 -10.00 -8.56 -15.77
C ARG A 25 -10.31 -7.87 -17.10
N THR A 26 -9.58 -6.81 -17.38
CA THR A 26 -9.70 -5.98 -18.58
C THR A 26 -8.41 -6.00 -19.36
N ASN A 27 -8.56 -5.99 -20.69
CA ASN A 27 -7.48 -5.84 -21.65
C ASN A 27 -7.99 -5.16 -22.91
N ALA A 28 -7.07 -4.77 -23.80
CA ALA A 28 -7.37 -4.09 -25.06
C ALA A 28 -8.25 -4.90 -26.01
N LEU A 29 -8.39 -6.22 -25.80
CA LEU A 29 -9.19 -7.13 -26.61
C LEU A 29 -10.53 -7.48 -25.95
N ILE A 30 -10.89 -6.83 -24.84
CA ILE A 30 -12.14 -7.11 -24.14
C ILE A 30 -13.34 -6.81 -25.02
N ASP A 31 -14.34 -7.68 -24.94
CA ASP A 31 -15.60 -7.51 -25.66
C ASP A 31 -16.35 -6.27 -25.15
N THR A 32 -16.66 -5.32 -26.05
CA THR A 32 -17.33 -4.06 -25.68
C THR A 32 -18.65 -4.27 -24.95
N PRO A 33 -19.57 -5.15 -25.38
CA PRO A 33 -20.77 -5.50 -24.61
C PRO A 33 -20.49 -5.91 -23.17
N PHE A 34 -19.46 -6.74 -22.95
CA PHE A 34 -19.08 -7.15 -21.59
C PHE A 34 -18.49 -5.99 -20.77
N LEU A 35 -17.69 -5.12 -21.39
CA LEU A 35 -17.17 -3.92 -20.73
C LEU A 35 -18.30 -2.95 -20.34
N MET A 36 -19.30 -2.78 -21.21
CA MET A 36 -20.48 -1.97 -20.92
C MET A 36 -21.31 -2.56 -19.78
N LYS A 37 -21.55 -3.87 -19.79
CA LYS A 37 -22.23 -4.58 -18.69
C LYS A 37 -21.47 -4.42 -17.37
N THR A 38 -20.14 -4.46 -17.41
CA THR A 38 -19.29 -4.20 -16.25
C THR A 38 -19.51 -2.79 -15.69
N ALA A 39 -19.53 -1.77 -16.55
CA ALA A 39 -19.79 -0.39 -16.17
C ALA A 39 -21.21 -0.18 -15.61
N GLU A 40 -22.22 -0.85 -16.18
CA GLU A 40 -23.59 -0.87 -15.66
C GLU A 40 -23.66 -1.44 -14.24
N THR A 41 -22.89 -2.49 -13.96
CA THR A 41 -22.79 -3.05 -12.61
C THR A 41 -22.13 -2.07 -11.64
N ILE A 42 -21.02 -1.43 -12.02
CA ILE A 42 -20.34 -0.42 -11.19
C ILE A 42 -21.28 0.74 -10.87
N ARG A 43 -22.13 1.15 -11.82
CA ARG A 43 -23.11 2.24 -11.65
C ARG A 43 -24.11 1.99 -10.51
N LEU A 44 -24.30 0.74 -10.07
CA LEU A 44 -25.14 0.45 -8.90
C LEU A 44 -24.60 1.05 -7.59
N GLY A 45 -23.33 1.46 -7.56
CA GLY A 45 -22.75 2.17 -6.41
C GLY A 45 -22.36 1.27 -5.24
N THR A 46 -22.27 -0.04 -5.47
CA THR A 46 -21.86 -1.01 -4.45
C THR A 46 -20.33 -1.16 -4.32
N GLY A 47 -19.57 -0.56 -5.25
CA GLY A 47 -18.10 -0.67 -5.31
C GLY A 47 -17.58 -1.94 -6.00
N ILE A 48 -18.47 -2.75 -6.59
CA ILE A 48 -18.16 -4.02 -7.26
C ILE A 48 -18.74 -3.96 -8.70
N PRO A 49 -18.08 -4.56 -9.71
CA PRO A 49 -16.81 -5.28 -9.63
C PRO A 49 -15.58 -4.37 -9.58
N GLN A 50 -14.51 -4.92 -9.03
CA GLN A 50 -13.17 -4.36 -9.13
C GLN A 50 -12.62 -4.56 -10.55
N ILE A 51 -11.71 -3.70 -11.00
CA ILE A 51 -11.13 -3.75 -12.35
C ILE A 51 -9.63 -4.03 -12.26
N PHE A 52 -9.16 -5.01 -13.04
CA PHE A 52 -7.76 -5.44 -13.08
C PHE A 52 -7.22 -5.39 -14.51
N ASN A 53 -6.04 -4.82 -14.69
CA ASN A 53 -5.45 -4.56 -16.01
C ASN A 53 -4.45 -5.66 -16.40
N ASP A 54 -4.80 -6.50 -17.38
CA ASP A 54 -3.94 -7.61 -17.83
C ASP A 54 -2.61 -7.09 -18.43
N GLU A 55 -2.61 -5.94 -19.11
CA GLU A 55 -1.42 -5.34 -19.73
C GLU A 55 -0.36 -4.93 -18.71
N VAL A 56 -0.74 -4.76 -17.45
CA VAL A 56 0.19 -4.48 -16.34
C VAL A 56 0.48 -5.76 -15.55
N VAL A 57 -0.56 -6.53 -15.24
CA VAL A 57 -0.45 -7.70 -14.37
C VAL A 57 0.34 -8.83 -15.00
N VAL A 58 0.07 -9.16 -16.27
CA VAL A 58 0.76 -10.27 -16.94
C VAL A 58 2.27 -10.00 -17.03
N PRO A 59 2.75 -8.84 -17.52
CA PRO A 59 4.17 -8.53 -17.49
C PRO A 59 4.78 -8.51 -16.09
N ALA A 60 4.05 -8.06 -15.07
CA ALA A 60 4.53 -8.06 -13.68
C ALA A 60 4.81 -9.50 -13.19
N PHE A 61 3.95 -10.46 -13.51
CA PHE A 61 4.18 -11.88 -13.18
C PHE A 61 5.38 -12.46 -13.92
N LEU A 62 5.53 -12.17 -15.22
CA LEU A 62 6.69 -12.60 -16.00
C LEU A 62 8.00 -12.10 -15.39
N ASN A 63 8.02 -10.84 -14.95
CA ASN A 63 9.18 -10.24 -14.28
C ASN A 63 9.51 -10.91 -12.94
N ARG A 64 8.59 -11.69 -12.38
CA ARG A 64 8.79 -12.51 -11.16
C ARG A 64 9.00 -13.99 -11.44
N GLY A 65 9.27 -14.36 -12.69
CA GLY A 65 9.61 -15.73 -13.08
C GLY A 65 8.40 -16.66 -13.23
N VAL A 66 7.18 -16.12 -13.25
CA VAL A 66 5.97 -16.90 -13.56
C VAL A 66 5.93 -17.14 -15.07
N SER A 67 5.54 -18.35 -15.48
CA SER A 67 5.39 -18.69 -16.89
C SER A 67 4.31 -17.83 -17.56
N LEU A 68 4.41 -17.58 -18.88
CA LEU A 68 3.38 -16.81 -19.59
C LEU A 68 2.01 -17.50 -19.56
N GLU A 69 1.99 -18.82 -19.60
CA GLU A 69 0.76 -19.61 -19.50
C GLU A 69 0.08 -19.39 -18.15
N ASP A 70 0.83 -19.53 -17.06
CA ASP A 70 0.32 -19.28 -15.71
C ASP A 70 -0.08 -17.83 -15.50
N ALA A 71 0.76 -16.88 -15.95
CA ALA A 71 0.51 -15.46 -15.80
C ALA A 71 -0.79 -15.03 -16.48
N ARG A 72 -1.16 -15.63 -17.62
CA ARG A 72 -2.44 -15.33 -18.31
C ARG A 72 -3.66 -15.88 -17.57
N ASP A 73 -3.45 -16.90 -16.74
CA ASP A 73 -4.47 -17.58 -15.94
C ASP A 73 -4.59 -17.00 -14.51
N TYR A 74 -4.00 -15.82 -14.26
CA TYR A 74 -4.05 -15.20 -12.94
C TYR A 74 -5.48 -14.90 -12.49
N SER A 75 -5.66 -14.87 -11.16
CA SER A 75 -6.86 -14.41 -10.50
C SER A 75 -6.52 -13.52 -9.31
N VAL A 76 -7.56 -12.97 -8.70
CA VAL A 76 -7.47 -12.03 -7.59
C VAL A 76 -7.81 -12.77 -6.30
N VAL A 77 -7.02 -12.52 -5.27
CA VAL A 77 -7.23 -13.07 -3.93
C VAL A 77 -7.49 -11.91 -2.99
N GLY A 78 -8.54 -12.01 -2.18
CA GLY A 78 -8.84 -11.00 -1.16
C GLY A 78 -9.32 -9.67 -1.76
N CYS A 79 -8.48 -8.65 -1.65
CA CYS A 79 -8.78 -7.28 -2.04
C CYS A 79 -8.28 -6.99 -3.47
N VAL A 80 -6.97 -6.95 -3.67
CA VAL A 80 -6.34 -6.61 -4.96
C VAL A 80 -5.11 -7.48 -5.24
N GLU A 81 -4.86 -8.47 -4.40
CA GLU A 81 -3.70 -9.32 -4.48
C GLU A 81 -3.84 -10.29 -5.64
N LEU A 82 -2.74 -10.54 -6.34
CA LEU A 82 -2.72 -11.30 -7.57
C LEU A 82 -2.09 -12.65 -7.31
N SER A 83 -2.73 -13.72 -7.78
CA SER A 83 -2.28 -15.09 -7.54
C SER A 83 -2.49 -15.95 -8.78
N ILE A 84 -1.72 -17.04 -8.89
CA ILE A 84 -1.99 -18.08 -9.88
C ILE A 84 -2.84 -19.17 -9.21
N PRO A 85 -4.11 -19.35 -9.61
CA PRO A 85 -5.00 -20.34 -9.02
C PRO A 85 -4.37 -21.74 -9.02
N GLY A 86 -4.42 -22.42 -7.87
CA GLY A 86 -3.92 -23.78 -7.75
C GLY A 86 -2.40 -23.95 -7.84
N ARG A 87 -1.61 -22.88 -7.96
CA ARG A 87 -0.15 -22.95 -8.18
C ARG A 87 0.67 -22.05 -7.26
N THR A 88 0.06 -21.02 -6.67
CA THR A 88 0.74 -20.03 -5.83
C THR A 88 0.37 -20.18 -4.35
N TYR A 89 1.37 -20.08 -3.48
CA TYR A 89 1.20 -19.70 -2.08
C TYR A 89 1.88 -18.36 -1.82
N GLY A 90 1.08 -17.31 -1.80
CA GLY A 90 1.59 -15.93 -1.88
C GLY A 90 1.75 -15.20 -0.56
N LEU A 91 1.20 -15.73 0.54
CA LEU A 91 1.04 -15.03 1.83
C LEU A 91 0.86 -13.52 1.60
N HIS A 92 -0.20 -13.19 0.86
CA HIS A 92 -0.29 -11.92 0.14
C HIS A 92 -0.37 -10.69 1.05
N ASP A 93 -0.67 -10.89 2.34
CA ASP A 93 -0.71 -9.85 3.38
C ASP A 93 0.04 -10.31 4.64
N ILE A 94 1.34 -10.60 4.52
CA ILE A 94 2.16 -11.08 5.65
C ILE A 94 2.57 -9.94 6.60
N ALA A 95 2.67 -8.71 6.09
CA ALA A 95 3.01 -7.54 6.86
C ALA A 95 2.53 -6.24 6.21
N MET A 96 2.24 -5.26 7.07
CA MET A 96 1.93 -3.89 6.68
C MET A 96 3.05 -2.96 7.14
N PHE A 97 3.58 -2.17 6.22
CA PHE A 97 4.70 -1.26 6.42
C PHE A 97 4.22 0.20 6.41
N ASN A 98 4.33 0.87 7.54
CA ASN A 98 3.88 2.25 7.69
C ASN A 98 4.97 3.25 7.31
N LEU A 99 4.88 3.80 6.09
CA LEU A 99 5.87 4.75 5.57
C LEU A 99 5.87 6.09 6.34
N LEU A 100 4.71 6.52 6.84
CA LEU A 100 4.60 7.74 7.66
C LEU A 100 5.33 7.61 8.99
N LYS A 101 5.30 6.42 9.61
CA LYS A 101 6.01 6.20 10.87
C LYS A 101 7.52 6.37 10.68
N VAL A 102 8.05 5.98 9.52
CA VAL A 102 9.46 6.19 9.19
C VAL A 102 9.78 7.68 9.10
N MET A 103 8.93 8.48 8.43
CA MET A 103 9.07 9.94 8.40
C MET A 103 9.05 10.53 9.81
N GLU A 104 8.07 10.17 10.63
CA GLU A 104 7.94 10.66 12.01
C GLU A 104 9.21 10.42 12.84
N ILE A 105 9.80 9.21 12.74
CA ILE A 105 11.06 8.89 13.41
C ILE A 105 12.19 9.80 12.91
N CYS A 106 12.30 10.02 11.59
CA CYS A 106 13.31 10.93 11.03
C CYS A 106 13.10 12.37 11.51
N LEU A 107 11.86 12.83 11.65
CA LEU A 107 11.59 14.19 12.12
C LEU A 107 12.07 14.38 13.56
N HIS A 108 11.76 13.43 14.44
CA HIS A 108 12.18 13.49 15.84
C HIS A 108 13.70 13.41 16.03
N GLU A 109 14.38 12.60 15.22
CA GLU A 109 15.84 12.49 15.30
C GLU A 109 16.59 13.74 14.84
N ASN A 110 15.91 14.65 14.12
CA ASN A 110 16.49 15.92 13.66
C ASN A 110 16.05 17.13 14.48
N GLU A 111 15.38 16.94 15.62
CA GLU A 111 15.06 18.04 16.52
C GLU A 111 16.35 18.72 17.01
N GLY A 112 16.43 20.05 16.86
CA GLY A 112 17.62 20.83 17.18
C GLY A 112 18.75 20.75 16.14
N ASN A 113 18.55 20.04 15.02
CA ASN A 113 19.56 19.96 13.96
C ASN A 113 19.52 21.19 13.04
N ALA A 114 20.27 22.23 13.41
CA ALA A 114 20.38 23.46 12.63
C ALA A 114 21.02 23.29 11.23
N ALA A 115 21.69 22.17 10.97
CA ALA A 115 22.33 21.88 9.69
C ALA A 115 21.47 21.01 8.76
N LEU A 116 20.23 20.71 9.14
CA LEU A 116 19.33 19.86 8.35
C LEU A 116 19.04 20.50 6.99
N THR A 117 19.13 19.69 5.93
CA THR A 117 18.65 20.02 4.58
C THR A 117 17.49 19.11 4.21
N TYR A 118 16.67 19.53 3.25
CA TYR A 118 15.56 18.72 2.75
C TYR A 118 16.07 17.40 2.15
N GLU A 119 17.13 17.47 1.36
CA GLU A 119 17.77 16.31 0.72
C GLU A 119 18.33 15.35 1.77
N GLY A 120 18.96 15.89 2.84
CA GLY A 120 19.47 15.10 3.94
C GLY A 120 18.37 14.35 4.70
N LEU A 121 17.23 15.02 4.95
CA LEU A 121 16.06 14.39 5.54
C LEU A 121 15.51 13.27 4.65
N LEU A 122 15.43 13.50 3.34
CA LEU A 122 14.91 12.54 2.38
C LEU A 122 15.80 11.29 2.28
N GLU A 123 17.12 11.47 2.27
CA GLU A 123 18.08 10.35 2.33
C GLU A 123 17.96 9.56 3.64
N GLN A 124 17.79 10.23 4.78
CA GLN A 124 17.57 9.55 6.06
C GLN A 124 16.27 8.73 6.05
N ILE A 125 15.19 9.26 5.47
CA ILE A 125 13.94 8.53 5.29
C ILE A 125 14.16 7.29 4.43
N ARG A 126 14.85 7.40 3.28
CA ARG A 126 15.19 6.25 2.43
C ARG A 126 15.99 5.20 3.18
N ALA A 127 17.03 5.61 3.90
CA ALA A 127 17.88 4.71 4.68
C ALA A 127 17.08 3.98 5.77
N LYS A 128 16.18 4.68 6.47
CA LYS A 128 15.31 4.06 7.47
C LYS A 128 14.24 3.15 6.89
N ILE A 129 13.67 3.49 5.73
CA ILE A 129 12.78 2.58 5.00
C ILE A 129 13.51 1.25 4.78
N SER A 130 14.75 1.30 4.28
CA SER A 130 15.56 0.10 4.07
C SER A 130 15.83 -0.67 5.37
N HIS A 131 16.24 0.02 6.43
CA HIS A 131 16.49 -0.61 7.72
C HIS A 131 15.25 -1.31 8.29
N TYR A 132 14.10 -0.65 8.30
CA TYR A 132 12.88 -1.23 8.86
C TYR A 132 12.29 -2.33 7.97
N ILE A 133 12.53 -2.32 6.66
CA ILE A 133 12.16 -3.43 5.77
C ILE A 133 12.94 -4.69 6.16
N THR A 134 14.24 -4.57 6.46
CA THR A 134 15.04 -5.72 6.93
C THR A 134 14.42 -6.34 8.18
N LEU A 135 14.06 -5.53 9.18
CA LEU A 135 13.42 -6.00 10.42
C LEU A 135 12.04 -6.62 10.16
N MET A 136 11.25 -6.04 9.25
CA MET A 136 9.96 -6.58 8.86
C MET A 136 10.11 -7.96 8.23
N VAL A 137 11.07 -8.14 7.32
CA VAL A 137 11.35 -9.43 6.67
C VAL A 137 11.78 -10.47 7.69
N GLU A 138 12.67 -10.12 8.63
CA GLU A 138 13.07 -11.02 9.72
C GLU A 138 11.86 -11.50 10.54
N GLY A 139 11.00 -10.56 10.96
CA GLY A 139 9.77 -10.88 11.70
C GLY A 139 8.80 -11.76 10.89
N SER A 140 8.59 -11.42 9.62
CA SER A 140 7.75 -12.21 8.70
C SER A 140 8.27 -13.64 8.54
N ASN A 141 9.58 -13.83 8.40
CA ASN A 141 10.20 -15.14 8.24
C ASN A 141 10.07 -16.00 9.50
N ILE A 142 10.09 -15.40 10.69
CA ILE A 142 9.83 -16.13 11.95
C ILE A 142 8.41 -16.69 11.95
N CYS A 143 7.41 -15.87 11.58
CA CYS A 143 6.02 -16.30 11.48
C CYS A 143 5.84 -17.41 10.44
N ASP A 144 6.51 -17.27 9.30
CA ASP A 144 6.49 -18.23 8.19
C ASP A 144 7.00 -19.62 8.63
N ILE A 145 8.18 -19.67 9.26
CA ILE A 145 8.76 -20.88 9.85
C ILE A 145 7.81 -21.47 10.91
N GLY A 146 7.17 -20.62 11.71
CA GLY A 146 6.16 -21.05 12.68
C GLY A 146 4.98 -21.78 12.04
N HIS A 147 4.48 -21.30 10.90
CA HIS A 147 3.39 -21.97 10.17
C HIS A 147 3.83 -23.33 9.62
N ARG A 148 5.04 -23.41 9.06
CA ARG A 148 5.61 -24.68 8.59
C ARG A 148 5.69 -25.72 9.72
N ASP A 149 6.24 -25.33 10.86
CA ASP A 149 6.55 -26.28 11.94
C ASP A 149 5.32 -26.69 12.75
N TRP A 150 4.34 -25.79 12.90
CA TRP A 150 3.22 -25.98 13.83
C TRP A 150 1.84 -26.04 13.19
N ALA A 151 1.68 -25.58 11.94
CA ALA A 151 0.38 -25.49 11.28
C ALA A 151 0.42 -25.92 9.79
N PRO A 152 0.98 -27.09 9.43
CA PRO A 152 0.89 -27.60 8.07
C PRO A 152 -0.57 -27.86 7.68
N VAL A 153 -0.90 -27.69 6.40
CA VAL A 153 -2.28 -27.75 5.88
C VAL A 153 -2.42 -28.78 4.76
N PRO A 154 -2.33 -30.09 5.07
CA PRO A 154 -2.25 -31.15 4.06
C PRO A 154 -3.46 -31.20 3.11
N LEU A 155 -4.65 -30.85 3.60
CA LEU A 155 -5.85 -30.78 2.75
C LEU A 155 -5.72 -29.69 1.68
N LEU A 156 -5.25 -28.49 2.04
CA LEU A 156 -5.02 -27.42 1.07
C LEU A 156 -3.91 -27.82 0.10
N SER A 157 -2.81 -28.37 0.62
CA SER A 157 -1.68 -28.86 -0.17
C SER A 157 -2.10 -29.89 -1.23
N SER A 158 -3.13 -30.70 -0.98
CA SER A 158 -3.66 -31.66 -1.96
C SER A 158 -4.31 -31.01 -3.20
N PHE A 159 -4.73 -29.75 -3.11
CA PHE A 159 -5.32 -28.98 -4.21
C PHE A 159 -4.33 -28.01 -4.88
N ILE A 160 -3.08 -27.98 -4.43
CA ILE A 160 -2.06 -27.06 -4.94
C ILE A 160 -1.01 -27.87 -5.69
N SER A 161 -0.79 -27.46 -6.94
CA SER A 161 0.14 -28.07 -7.87
C SER A 161 1.53 -28.17 -7.26
N ASP A 162 2.22 -29.25 -7.59
CA ASP A 162 3.59 -29.60 -7.18
C ASP A 162 3.76 -29.98 -5.69
N CYS A 163 2.79 -29.73 -4.80
CA CYS A 163 2.90 -30.13 -3.39
C CYS A 163 2.98 -31.65 -3.25
N LEU A 164 2.08 -32.39 -3.92
CA LEU A 164 2.06 -33.85 -3.90
C LEU A 164 3.30 -34.46 -4.58
N GLU A 165 3.72 -33.91 -5.72
CA GLU A 165 4.90 -34.38 -6.46
C GLU A 165 6.19 -34.19 -5.64
N LYS A 166 6.32 -33.04 -4.97
CA LYS A 166 7.45 -32.76 -4.08
C LYS A 166 7.38 -33.48 -2.74
N GLY A 167 6.21 -34.02 -2.37
CA GLY A 167 5.96 -34.56 -1.03
C GLY A 167 6.12 -33.51 0.08
N ARG A 168 5.78 -32.25 -0.22
CA ARG A 168 5.94 -31.11 0.71
C ARG A 168 4.64 -30.37 0.90
N ASP A 169 4.38 -29.96 2.14
CA ASP A 169 3.25 -29.09 2.44
C ASP A 169 3.44 -27.71 1.80
N ILE A 170 2.33 -27.03 1.51
CA ILE A 170 2.33 -25.68 0.97
C ILE A 170 3.07 -24.68 1.88
N THR A 171 3.01 -24.87 3.19
CA THR A 171 3.73 -24.04 4.18
C THR A 171 5.24 -24.28 4.17
N ASP A 172 5.71 -25.40 3.63
CA ASP A 172 7.13 -25.76 3.44
C ASP A 172 7.59 -25.56 1.97
N GLY A 173 6.89 -24.72 1.21
CA GLY A 173 7.25 -24.40 -0.17
C GLY A 173 6.86 -25.47 -1.20
N GLY A 174 5.84 -26.29 -0.90
CA GLY A 174 5.29 -27.27 -1.85
C GLY A 174 4.75 -26.64 -3.14
N ALA A 175 4.19 -25.42 -3.07
CA ALA A 175 3.60 -24.75 -4.23
C ALA A 175 4.62 -24.49 -5.35
N ARG A 176 4.13 -24.32 -6.58
CA ARG A 176 4.96 -23.94 -7.74
C ARG A 176 5.61 -22.57 -7.54
N TYR A 177 4.80 -21.60 -7.10
CA TYR A 177 5.23 -20.22 -6.85
C TYR A 177 5.01 -19.88 -5.38
N ASN A 178 6.06 -19.40 -4.71
CA ASN A 178 6.03 -19.06 -3.29
C ASN A 178 6.38 -17.58 -3.08
N PHE A 179 5.39 -16.72 -2.90
CA PHE A 179 5.62 -15.29 -2.64
C PHE A 179 5.35 -14.94 -1.18
N SER A 180 5.78 -13.76 -0.76
CA SER A 180 5.38 -13.13 0.51
C SER A 180 5.00 -11.68 0.24
N GLY A 181 3.71 -11.36 0.31
CA GLY A 181 3.18 -10.03 0.00
C GLY A 181 3.26 -9.07 1.19
N VAL A 182 3.90 -7.92 1.02
CA VAL A 182 4.03 -6.88 2.04
C VAL A 182 3.47 -5.56 1.55
N GLN A 183 2.75 -4.83 2.40
CA GLN A 183 1.94 -3.69 1.98
C GLN A 183 2.50 -2.36 2.49
N GLY A 184 2.92 -1.49 1.57
CA GLY A 184 3.31 -0.12 1.88
C GLY A 184 2.09 0.77 2.09
N ILE A 185 2.00 1.43 3.25
CA ILE A 185 0.85 2.25 3.64
C ILE A 185 1.28 3.71 3.83
N GLY A 186 0.43 4.64 3.38
CA GLY A 186 0.53 6.06 3.69
C GLY A 186 1.36 6.88 2.69
N ILE A 187 1.56 6.39 1.46
CA ILE A 187 2.40 7.07 0.46
C ILE A 187 1.87 8.47 0.08
N ALA A 188 0.56 8.63 -0.14
CA ALA A 188 -0.02 9.93 -0.47
C ALA A 188 0.20 10.94 0.68
N ASN A 189 -0.03 10.50 1.91
CA ASN A 189 0.21 11.32 3.10
C ASN A 189 1.68 11.68 3.26
N LEU A 190 2.59 10.76 2.97
CA LEU A 190 4.02 11.01 3.01
C LEU A 190 4.40 12.07 1.97
N SER A 191 3.89 11.94 0.74
CA SER A 191 4.14 12.88 -0.36
C SER A 191 3.69 14.30 0.00
N ASP A 192 2.42 14.46 0.38
CA ASP A 192 1.85 15.75 0.76
C ASP A 192 2.57 16.38 1.95
N SER A 193 2.95 15.55 2.93
CA SER A 193 3.66 16.03 4.13
C SER A 193 5.07 16.49 3.80
N LEU A 194 5.80 15.76 2.96
CA LEU A 194 7.14 16.15 2.52
C LEU A 194 7.13 17.38 1.63
N HIS A 195 6.16 17.49 0.71
CA HIS A 195 6.00 18.68 -0.14
C HIS A 195 5.69 19.93 0.71
N ALA A 196 4.73 19.82 1.65
CA ALA A 196 4.37 20.94 2.52
C ALA A 196 5.51 21.32 3.49
N LEU A 197 6.27 20.33 3.99
CA LEU A 197 7.44 20.55 4.84
C LEU A 197 8.56 21.26 4.05
N LYS A 198 8.86 20.79 2.84
CA LYS A 198 9.81 21.43 1.91
C LYS A 198 9.47 22.90 1.74
N GLY A 199 8.23 23.17 1.36
CA GLY A 199 7.77 24.51 1.09
C GLY A 199 7.74 25.43 2.32
N MET A 200 7.28 24.95 3.49
CA MET A 200 7.17 25.78 4.70
C MET A 200 8.52 26.08 5.35
N VAL A 201 9.41 25.09 5.42
CA VAL A 201 10.64 25.14 6.21
C VAL A 201 11.85 25.53 5.36
N PHE A 202 11.99 24.94 4.17
CA PHE A 202 13.20 25.09 3.37
C PHE A 202 13.04 26.15 2.28
N ASP A 203 11.92 26.17 1.55
CA ASP A 203 11.74 27.10 0.43
C ASP A 203 11.27 28.50 0.90
N GLN A 204 10.16 28.55 1.64
CA GLN A 204 9.56 29.82 2.08
C GLN A 204 10.05 30.28 3.45
N GLN A 205 10.75 29.42 4.20
CA GLN A 205 11.30 29.68 5.53
C GLN A 205 10.31 30.39 6.48
N ARG A 206 9.03 30.02 6.44
CA ARG A 206 8.00 30.63 7.28
C ARG A 206 8.02 30.11 8.71
N LEU A 207 8.56 28.92 8.91
CA LEU A 207 8.81 28.28 10.18
C LEU A 207 10.19 27.64 10.10
N SER A 208 10.94 27.66 11.19
CA SER A 208 12.06 26.75 11.38
C SER A 208 11.55 25.30 11.50
N PHE A 209 12.46 24.34 11.29
CA PHE A 209 12.15 22.93 11.44
C PHE A 209 11.59 22.60 12.83
N ASP A 210 12.23 23.12 13.88
CA ASP A 210 11.83 22.88 15.28
C ASP A 210 10.49 23.53 15.63
N GLU A 211 10.18 24.70 15.05
CA GLU A 211 8.86 25.33 15.22
C GLU A 211 7.77 24.48 14.56
N LEU A 212 8.00 24.00 13.33
CA LEU A 212 7.06 23.08 12.67
C LEU A 212 6.88 21.81 13.50
N LEU A 213 7.97 21.20 13.96
CA LEU A 213 7.92 19.99 14.80
C LEU A 213 7.17 20.24 16.11
N SER A 214 7.36 21.40 16.74
CA SER A 214 6.64 21.80 17.96
C SER A 214 5.14 21.96 17.71
N VAL A 215 4.76 22.57 16.58
CA VAL A 215 3.35 22.69 16.17
C VAL A 215 2.72 21.31 15.92
N LEU A 216 3.46 20.38 15.31
CA LEU A 216 3.01 19.00 15.10
C LEU A 216 2.87 18.24 16.43
N LYS A 217 3.84 18.38 17.36
CA LYS A 217 3.80 17.81 18.72
C LYS A 217 2.61 18.30 19.54
N ALA A 218 2.24 19.57 19.37
CA ALA A 218 1.05 20.15 19.99
C ALA A 218 -0.24 19.82 19.23
N ASN A 219 -0.16 19.01 18.16
CA ASN A 219 -1.29 18.64 17.30
C ASN A 219 -2.13 19.84 16.84
N PHE A 220 -1.46 20.93 16.46
CA PHE A 220 -2.10 22.17 16.03
C PHE A 220 -3.08 22.79 17.06
N ALA A 221 -3.02 22.41 18.35
CA ALA A 221 -3.99 22.84 19.36
C ALA A 221 -3.84 24.31 19.80
N THR A 222 -2.77 24.99 19.37
CA THR A 222 -2.57 26.41 19.64
C THR A 222 -3.22 27.28 18.56
N PRO A 223 -3.60 28.54 18.85
CA PRO A 223 -4.15 29.45 17.83
C PRO A 223 -3.22 29.64 16.63
N GLU A 224 -1.91 29.66 16.86
CA GLU A 224 -0.89 29.69 15.81
C GLU A 224 -0.85 28.36 15.03
N GLY A 225 -0.93 27.24 15.75
CA GLY A 225 -1.01 25.90 15.16
C GLY A 225 -2.22 25.75 14.23
N GLU A 226 -3.39 26.25 14.61
CA GLU A 226 -4.58 26.24 13.75
C GLU A 226 -4.37 27.02 12.44
N LYS A 227 -3.68 28.16 12.50
CA LYS A 227 -3.33 28.96 11.30
C LYS A 227 -2.34 28.20 10.41
N VAL A 228 -1.33 27.56 11.00
CA VAL A 228 -0.36 26.73 10.28
C VAL A 228 -1.09 25.58 9.60
N ARG A 229 -1.96 24.86 10.33
CA ARG A 229 -2.80 23.78 9.80
C ARG A 229 -3.64 24.25 8.61
N ALA A 230 -4.36 25.36 8.77
CA ALA A 230 -5.18 25.91 7.69
C ALA A 230 -4.35 26.24 6.44
N ARG A 231 -3.12 26.72 6.60
CA ARG A 231 -2.20 26.94 5.47
C ARG A 231 -1.75 25.63 4.83
N LEU A 232 -1.33 24.66 5.63
CA LEU A 232 -0.88 23.35 5.15
C LEU A 232 -1.95 22.64 4.30
N ILE A 233 -3.21 22.78 4.68
CA ILE A 233 -4.37 22.25 3.93
C ILE A 233 -4.58 23.00 2.61
N ASN A 234 -4.63 24.34 2.66
CA ASN A 234 -5.23 25.14 1.59
C ASN A 234 -4.22 25.82 0.65
N ARG A 235 -2.91 25.80 0.96
CA ARG A 235 -1.90 26.57 0.20
C ARG A 235 -0.80 25.71 -0.41
N PHE A 236 -0.78 24.42 -0.12
CA PHE A 236 0.14 23.49 -0.73
C PHE A 236 -0.61 22.59 -1.68
N GLU A 237 0.06 22.28 -2.78
CA GLU A 237 -0.38 21.30 -3.76
C GLU A 237 -0.43 19.91 -3.12
N LYS A 238 -1.24 19.03 -3.70
CA LYS A 238 -1.59 17.73 -3.12
C LYS A 238 -1.51 16.64 -4.18
N TYR A 239 -1.05 15.47 -3.78
CA TYR A 239 -0.91 14.28 -4.58
C TYR A 239 -2.23 13.92 -5.29
N GLY A 240 -2.12 13.54 -6.57
CA GLY A 240 -3.26 13.15 -7.39
C GLY A 240 -4.07 14.32 -7.95
N ASN A 241 -3.39 15.44 -8.23
CA ASN A 241 -3.94 16.56 -9.02
C ASN A 241 -3.04 16.86 -10.24
N ASP A 242 -2.30 15.87 -10.73
CA ASP A 242 -1.36 15.98 -11.88
C ASP A 242 -0.30 17.08 -11.67
N ILE A 243 0.43 16.97 -10.56
CA ILE A 243 1.44 17.95 -10.14
C ILE A 243 2.76 17.23 -9.95
N ASP A 244 3.61 17.30 -10.97
CA ASP A 244 4.91 16.61 -11.03
C ASP A 244 5.73 16.74 -9.74
N GLU A 245 5.80 17.92 -9.12
CA GLU A 245 6.61 18.12 -7.90
C GLU A 245 6.10 17.27 -6.73
N VAL A 246 4.78 17.07 -6.61
CA VAL A 246 4.17 16.28 -5.53
C VAL A 246 4.10 14.80 -5.90
N ASP A 247 3.80 14.49 -7.15
CA ASP A 247 3.61 13.11 -7.61
C ASP A 247 4.95 12.37 -7.73
N ASN A 248 6.03 13.05 -8.10
CA ASN A 248 7.36 12.45 -8.15
C ASN A 248 7.92 12.06 -6.77
N ILE A 249 7.59 12.80 -5.70
CA ILE A 249 7.97 12.42 -4.32
C ILE A 249 7.38 11.04 -3.97
N SER A 250 6.10 10.83 -4.29
CA SER A 250 5.39 9.56 -4.10
C SER A 250 6.03 8.46 -4.94
N ALA A 251 6.25 8.71 -6.24
CA ALA A 251 6.82 7.75 -7.16
C ALA A 251 8.21 7.28 -6.73
N GLU A 252 9.09 8.20 -6.32
CA GLU A 252 10.45 7.89 -5.88
C GLU A 252 10.49 7.07 -4.60
N LEU A 253 9.74 7.48 -3.57
CA LEU A 253 9.75 6.80 -2.27
C LEU A 253 9.06 5.44 -2.34
N LEU A 254 7.96 5.33 -3.10
CA LEU A 254 7.31 4.05 -3.33
C LEU A 254 8.20 3.11 -4.14
N ARG A 255 8.90 3.64 -5.16
CA ARG A 255 9.88 2.85 -5.92
C ARG A 255 11.01 2.35 -5.04
N HIS A 256 11.54 3.19 -4.15
CA HIS A 256 12.57 2.80 -3.18
C HIS A 256 12.08 1.67 -2.28
N TYR A 257 10.89 1.81 -1.68
CA TYR A 257 10.24 0.76 -0.90
C TYR A 257 10.11 -0.55 -1.69
N CYS A 258 9.56 -0.49 -2.91
CA CYS A 258 9.35 -1.67 -3.74
C CYS A 258 10.68 -2.38 -4.10
N LYS A 259 11.69 -1.61 -4.51
CA LYS A 259 13.01 -2.13 -4.89
C LYS A 259 13.77 -2.71 -3.71
N GLU A 260 13.55 -2.19 -2.52
CA GLU A 260 14.14 -2.74 -1.31
C GLU A 260 13.51 -4.07 -0.94
N VAL A 261 12.17 -4.15 -0.89
CA VAL A 261 11.42 -5.39 -0.60
C VAL A 261 11.82 -6.53 -1.56
N GLU A 262 12.01 -6.20 -2.84
CA GLU A 262 12.38 -7.16 -3.90
C GLU A 262 13.68 -7.93 -3.65
N LYS A 263 14.55 -7.45 -2.76
CA LYS A 263 15.86 -8.07 -2.48
C LYS A 263 15.75 -9.34 -1.64
N TYR A 264 14.63 -9.54 -0.94
CA TYR A 264 14.53 -10.54 0.11
C TYR A 264 13.82 -11.83 -0.36
N GLN A 265 14.33 -12.97 0.13
CA GLN A 265 13.75 -14.29 -0.07
C GLN A 265 12.98 -14.75 1.18
N ASN A 266 11.98 -15.59 0.97
CA ASN A 266 11.22 -16.22 2.05
C ASN A 266 11.72 -17.66 2.34
N PRO A 267 11.43 -18.22 3.53
CA PRO A 267 11.81 -19.58 3.92
C PRO A 267 11.30 -20.69 3.00
N ARG A 268 10.26 -20.41 2.20
CA ARG A 268 9.68 -21.35 1.22
C ARG A 268 10.42 -21.37 -0.12
N GLY A 269 11.53 -20.66 -0.25
CA GLY A 269 12.37 -20.65 -1.46
C GLY A 269 11.87 -19.74 -2.58
N GLY A 270 11.03 -18.76 -2.28
CA GLY A 270 10.69 -17.69 -3.21
C GLY A 270 10.96 -16.30 -2.66
N TYR A 271 10.21 -15.29 -3.12
CA TYR A 271 10.59 -13.88 -2.94
C TYR A 271 9.50 -13.04 -2.28
N PHE A 272 9.92 -11.98 -1.59
CA PHE A 272 9.01 -10.94 -1.14
C PHE A 272 8.52 -10.08 -2.32
N THR A 273 7.24 -9.72 -2.28
CA THR A 273 6.56 -8.92 -3.30
C THR A 273 5.94 -7.70 -2.63
N PRO A 274 6.31 -6.47 -3.03
CA PRO A 274 5.69 -5.27 -2.50
C PRO A 274 4.29 -5.10 -3.10
N GLY A 275 3.38 -4.59 -2.29
CA GLY A 275 2.09 -4.06 -2.70
C GLY A 275 1.81 -2.73 -1.99
N SER A 276 0.71 -2.10 -2.36
CA SER A 276 0.28 -0.82 -1.81
C SER A 276 -1.24 -0.78 -1.70
N TYR A 277 -1.77 -1.42 -0.67
CA TYR A 277 -3.16 -1.30 -0.25
C TYR A 277 -3.25 -1.30 1.27
N THR A 278 -4.38 -0.87 1.81
CA THR A 278 -4.52 -0.61 3.25
C THR A 278 -5.65 -1.38 3.91
N VAL A 279 -6.48 -2.12 3.15
CA VAL A 279 -7.74 -2.72 3.64
C VAL A 279 -8.51 -1.67 4.46
N SER A 280 -8.81 -1.95 5.73
CA SER A 280 -9.27 -0.97 6.72
C SER A 280 -8.17 -0.53 7.68
N ALA A 281 -6.96 -1.09 7.56
CA ALA A 281 -5.85 -0.91 8.46
C ALA A 281 -5.36 0.53 8.53
N HIS A 282 -5.56 1.33 7.47
CA HIS A 282 -5.36 2.77 7.57
C HIS A 282 -6.06 3.34 8.81
N VAL A 283 -7.30 2.97 9.15
CA VAL A 283 -8.06 3.46 10.33
C VAL A 283 -7.48 3.09 11.73
N PRO A 284 -7.10 1.83 12.03
CA PRO A 284 -6.44 1.50 13.30
C PRO A 284 -4.98 1.97 13.34
N TRP A 285 -4.22 1.94 12.25
CA TRP A 285 -2.88 2.54 12.21
C TRP A 285 -2.96 4.03 12.47
N ASP A 286 -4.00 4.64 11.91
CA ASP A 286 -4.41 6.00 12.17
C ASP A 286 -4.63 6.23 13.68
N ARG A 287 -5.46 5.41 14.33
CA ARG A 287 -5.66 5.50 15.78
C ARG A 287 -4.44 5.13 16.61
N TRP A 288 -3.57 4.24 16.14
CA TRP A 288 -2.43 3.72 16.88
C TRP A 288 -1.30 4.73 16.93
N LEU A 289 -1.01 5.39 15.81
CA LEU A 289 -0.14 6.58 15.76
C LEU A 289 -0.69 7.69 16.67
N ALA A 290 -2.01 7.88 16.73
CA ALA A 290 -2.63 8.86 17.61
C ALA A 290 -2.52 8.55 19.12
N ARG A 291 -2.16 7.33 19.52
CA ARG A 291 -2.40 6.83 20.91
C ARG A 291 -1.18 6.37 21.69
N ARG A 292 0.05 6.36 21.15
CA ARG A 292 1.22 5.93 21.93
C ARG A 292 2.42 6.90 21.87
N GLN A 293 2.38 7.88 22.76
CA GLN A 293 3.43 8.01 23.79
C GLN A 293 3.26 6.82 24.74
N THR A 294 4.23 5.91 24.89
CA THR A 294 4.23 4.94 26.01
C THR A 294 5.64 4.43 26.27
N VAL A 295 6.47 5.29 26.85
CA VAL A 295 7.08 5.00 28.14
C VAL A 295 6.70 6.19 29.01
N VAL A 296 5.64 6.02 29.82
CA VAL A 296 5.08 6.99 30.79
C VAL A 296 4.96 8.42 30.25
N LEU A 297 3.77 8.84 29.78
CA LEU A 297 3.21 10.22 29.81
C LEU A 297 1.89 10.27 29.00
N PRO A 298 0.96 11.19 29.32
CA PRO A 298 -0.47 11.06 29.02
C PRO A 298 -0.85 11.31 27.56
N GLU A 299 -1.97 10.67 27.21
CA GLU A 299 -2.71 10.69 25.94
C GLU A 299 -2.69 12.03 25.19
N ASN A 300 -2.22 12.04 23.93
CA ASN A 300 -2.92 12.63 22.77
C ASN A 300 -2.07 12.68 21.49
N SER A 301 -2.74 12.35 20.38
CA SER A 301 -2.70 12.99 19.06
C SER A 301 -1.42 13.03 18.22
N TRP A 302 -1.46 12.36 17.06
CA TRP A 302 -0.48 12.51 15.95
C TRP A 302 -1.09 12.39 14.55
N GLN A 303 -2.39 12.51 14.46
CA GLN A 303 -3.13 12.04 13.29
C GLN A 303 -4.12 13.03 12.75
N THR A 304 -4.71 13.81 13.63
CA THR A 304 -5.16 15.15 13.27
C THR A 304 -4.00 15.84 12.55
N ALA A 305 -2.73 15.72 12.96
CA ALA A 305 -1.67 16.45 12.26
C ALA A 305 -1.30 15.96 10.83
N ALA A 306 -0.95 14.68 10.62
CA ALA A 306 -0.58 14.16 9.29
C ALA A 306 -1.79 13.96 8.35
N CYS A 307 -2.97 13.61 8.91
CA CYS A 307 -4.23 13.55 8.17
C CYS A 307 -4.84 14.96 7.95
N HIS A 308 -4.39 16.00 8.65
CA HIS A 308 -4.69 17.40 8.33
C HIS A 308 -3.59 18.14 7.56
N LEU A 309 -2.38 17.61 7.46
CA LEU A 309 -1.44 17.97 6.40
C LEU A 309 -1.95 17.49 5.04
N CYS A 310 -2.70 16.38 5.03
CA CYS A 310 -3.07 15.62 3.85
C CYS A 310 -4.54 15.14 3.96
N TRP A 311 -5.51 16.05 4.00
CA TRP A 311 -6.93 15.66 4.04
C TRP A 311 -7.38 15.10 2.67
N SER A 312 -6.83 13.95 2.28
CA SER A 312 -7.03 13.27 1.00
C SER A 312 -8.48 12.91 0.69
N GLY A 313 -9.33 12.88 1.73
CA GLY A 313 -10.77 12.66 1.58
C GLY A 313 -11.51 13.73 0.77
N ARG A 314 -10.95 14.94 0.62
CA ARG A 314 -11.49 16.02 -0.26
C ARG A 314 -10.43 16.90 -0.94
N THR A 315 -9.15 16.51 -1.00
CA THR A 315 -8.10 17.32 -1.68
C THR A 315 -7.96 17.03 -3.17
N ARG A 316 -8.72 16.07 -3.71
CA ARG A 316 -8.85 15.87 -5.16
C ARG A 316 -9.86 16.89 -5.68
N ALA A 317 -9.34 18.06 -6.04
CA ALA A 317 -10.18 19.17 -6.53
C ALA A 317 -10.49 19.02 -8.02
N ASN A 318 -9.68 18.24 -8.75
CA ASN A 318 -9.75 18.10 -10.19
C ASN A 318 -10.37 16.76 -10.64
N GLY A 319 -10.74 16.67 -11.92
CA GLY A 319 -11.51 15.56 -12.48
C GLY A 319 -10.77 14.21 -12.51
N GLY A 320 -11.50 13.12 -12.75
CA GLY A 320 -10.95 11.75 -12.67
C GLY A 320 -9.77 11.42 -13.60
N THR A 321 -9.56 12.22 -14.65
CA THR A 321 -8.44 12.06 -15.59
C THR A 321 -7.09 12.38 -14.93
N GLU A 322 -7.03 13.43 -14.10
CA GLU A 322 -5.79 13.90 -13.45
C GLU A 322 -5.38 13.03 -12.25
N VAL A 323 -6.32 12.27 -11.68
CA VAL A 323 -6.04 11.29 -10.60
C VAL A 323 -5.42 10.00 -11.16
N SER A 324 -5.57 9.74 -12.46
CA SER A 324 -5.20 8.48 -13.09
C SER A 324 -3.81 8.50 -13.73
N GLN A 325 -3.21 9.69 -13.86
CA GLN A 325 -1.84 9.90 -14.34
C GLN A 325 -0.88 9.84 -13.15
#